data_AF-A0A3N4LZQ7-F1
#
_entry.id   AF-A0A3N4LZQ7-F1
#
_cell.length_a   1.000
_cell.length_b   1.000
_cell.length_c   1.000
_cell.angle_alpha   90.00
_cell.angle_beta   90.00
_cell.angle_gamma   90.00
#
_symmetry.space_group_name_H-M   'P 1'
#
loop_
_entity.id
_entity.type
_entity.pdbx_description
1 polymer ?
#
loop_
_entity_poly.entity_id
_entity_poly.type
_entity_poly.pdbx_seq_one_letter_code
_entity_poly.pdbx_strand_id
1 'polypeptide(L)'
;MDQTVNQRTLLLIDRVSNDILTLNKRFENIITLAPIDGKDKNVTASEVFQIEVHATAMIRAAEDLLALTRSLKEAWLFGQLGTTVNAERPGTDANAKEVSQALLAWYKKSVST
;
A
#
# COMPACT_ATOMS: atom_id res chain seq x y z
N MET A 1 -13.87 -19.78 4.14
CA MET A 1 -13.58 -18.41 3.66
C MET A 1 -13.32 -17.58 4.91
N ASP A 2 -12.10 -17.11 5.09
CA ASP A 2 -11.55 -16.69 6.39
C ASP A 2 -12.18 -15.38 6.88
N GLN A 3 -12.82 -15.41 8.06
CA GLN A 3 -13.59 -14.30 8.64
C GLN A 3 -12.75 -13.02 8.81
N THR A 4 -11.43 -13.20 8.97
CA THR A 4 -10.44 -12.14 9.09
C THR A 4 -10.22 -11.36 7.79
N VAL A 5 -10.29 -12.02 6.62
CA VAL A 5 -10.14 -11.38 5.30
C VAL A 5 -11.33 -10.45 5.02
N ASN A 6 -12.54 -10.87 5.40
CA ASN A 6 -13.74 -10.08 5.22
C ASN A 6 -13.68 -8.78 6.06
N GLN A 7 -13.24 -8.86 7.32
CA GLN A 7 -13.07 -7.69 8.17
C GLN A 7 -12.04 -6.68 7.63
N ARG A 8 -10.91 -7.16 7.10
CA ARG A 8 -9.90 -6.29 6.49
C ARG A 8 -10.46 -5.53 5.30
N THR A 9 -11.20 -6.21 4.42
CA THR A 9 -11.84 -5.57 3.27
C THR A 9 -12.83 -4.48 3.70
N LEU A 10 -13.62 -4.73 4.74
CA LEU A 10 -14.57 -3.73 5.28
C LEU A 10 -13.84 -2.49 5.81
N LEU A 11 -12.77 -2.66 6.59
CA LEU A 11 -11.98 -1.53 7.11
C LEU A 11 -11.36 -0.68 5.99
N LEU A 12 -10.91 -1.32 4.90
CA LEU A 12 -10.35 -0.60 3.74
C LEU A 12 -11.44 0.20 3.01
N ILE A 13 -12.64 -0.38 2.85
CA ILE A 13 -13.79 0.31 2.27
C ILE A 13 -14.19 1.50 3.14
N ASP A 14 -14.30 1.32 4.46
CA ASP A 14 -14.64 2.39 5.39
C ASP A 14 -13.65 3.56 5.32
N ARG A 15 -12.34 3.25 5.22
CA ARG A 15 -11.29 4.27 5.04
C ARG A 15 -11.49 5.08 3.76
N VAL A 16 -11.67 4.41 2.61
CA VAL A 16 -11.95 5.06 1.32
C VAL A 16 -13.20 5.94 1.41
N SER A 17 -14.28 5.42 1.99
CA SER A 17 -15.53 6.16 2.15
C SER A 17 -15.34 7.40 3.01
N ASN A 18 -14.61 7.31 4.12
CA ASN A 18 -14.34 8.44 4.99
C ASN A 18 -13.50 9.53 4.32
N ASP A 19 -12.49 9.16 3.53
CA ASP A 19 -11.67 10.13 2.80
C ASP A 19 -12.46 10.83 1.70
N ILE A 20 -13.26 10.09 0.93
CA ILE A 20 -14.14 10.66 -0.10
C ILE A 20 -15.18 11.60 0.53
N LEU A 21 -15.78 11.19 1.64
CA LEU A 21 -16.71 12.05 2.38
C LEU A 21 -16.01 13.32 2.90
N THR A 22 -14.76 13.20 3.35
CA THR A 22 -13.97 14.35 3.79
C THR A 22 -13.70 15.30 2.62
N LEU A 23 -13.26 14.78 1.47
CA LEU A 23 -13.04 15.59 0.27
C LEU A 23 -14.30 16.37 -0.12
N ASN A 24 -15.44 15.69 -0.22
CA ASN A 24 -16.70 16.32 -0.62
C ASN A 24 -17.18 17.36 0.39
N LYS A 25 -17.23 17.01 1.68
CA LYS A 25 -17.73 17.92 2.73
C LYS A 25 -16.86 19.15 2.88
N ARG A 26 -15.53 19.01 2.78
CA ARG A 26 -14.62 20.15 2.91
C ARG A 26 -14.69 21.06 1.69
N PHE A 27 -14.85 20.50 0.50
CA PHE A 27 -15.08 21.28 -0.71
C PHE A 27 -16.41 22.05 -0.63
N GLU A 28 -17.49 21.41 -0.18
CA GLU A 28 -18.78 22.05 0.08
C GLU A 28 -18.63 23.22 1.06
N ASN A 29 -17.92 23.02 2.18
CA ASN A 29 -17.65 24.09 3.14
C ASN A 29 -16.84 25.26 2.54
N ILE A 30 -15.91 25.00 1.63
CA ILE A 30 -15.18 26.10 0.96
C ILE A 30 -16.14 26.90 0.09
N ILE A 31 -17.04 26.23 -0.64
CA ILE A 31 -18.05 26.89 -1.46
C ILE A 31 -18.99 27.74 -0.61
N THR A 32 -19.39 27.27 0.58
CA THR A 32 -20.26 28.05 1.47
C THR A 32 -19.58 29.29 2.04
N LEU A 33 -18.26 29.24 2.24
CA LEU A 33 -17.46 30.36 2.76
C LEU A 33 -16.99 31.35 1.68
N ALA A 34 -16.92 30.93 0.41
CA ALA A 34 -16.40 31.72 -0.70
C ALA A 34 -17.08 33.07 -0.99
N PRO A 35 -18.41 33.26 -0.78
CA PRO A 35 -19.05 34.56 -1.02
C PRO A 35 -18.53 35.63 -0.06
N ILE A 36 -18.16 36.81 -0.57
CA ILE A 36 -17.59 37.92 0.24
C ILE A 36 -18.64 39.02 0.54
N ASP A 37 -19.80 38.96 -0.12
CA ASP A 37 -20.79 40.04 -0.06
C ASP A 37 -21.36 40.26 1.34
N GLY A 38 -21.43 41.52 1.77
CA GLY A 38 -21.98 41.93 3.06
C GLY A 38 -21.14 41.59 4.31
N LYS A 39 -19.88 41.14 4.17
CA LYS A 39 -19.05 40.68 5.30
C LYS A 39 -18.08 41.76 5.81
N ASP A 40 -17.94 41.86 7.14
CA ASP A 40 -16.91 42.69 7.77
C ASP A 40 -15.51 42.05 7.63
N LYS A 41 -14.46 42.87 7.66
CA LYS A 41 -13.06 42.43 7.51
C LYS A 41 -12.67 41.37 8.54
N ASN A 42 -13.17 41.47 9.77
CA ASN A 42 -12.89 40.47 10.81
C ASN A 42 -13.53 39.11 10.49
N VAL A 43 -14.75 39.13 9.93
CA VAL A 43 -15.46 37.92 9.48
C VAL A 43 -14.71 37.30 8.31
N THR A 44 -14.36 38.10 7.30
CA THR A 44 -13.60 37.64 6.14
C THR A 44 -12.26 37.02 6.54
N ALA A 45 -11.53 37.63 7.48
CA ALA A 45 -10.26 37.08 7.96
C ALA A 45 -10.43 35.69 8.63
N SER A 46 -11.49 35.52 9.44
CA SER A 46 -11.83 34.23 10.03
C SER A 46 -12.19 33.18 8.97
N GLU A 47 -12.97 33.57 7.96
CA GLU A 47 -13.39 32.64 6.90
C GLU A 47 -12.25 32.23 5.97
N VAL A 48 -11.30 33.13 5.67
CA VAL A 48 -10.08 32.80 4.94
C VAL A 48 -9.29 31.73 5.68
N PHE A 49 -9.11 31.87 7.00
CA PHE A 49 -8.48 30.83 7.81
C PHE A 49 -9.24 29.50 7.75
N GLN A 50 -10.57 29.52 7.80
CA GLN A 50 -11.37 28.30 7.68
C GLN A 50 -11.23 27.62 6.31
N ILE A 51 -11.14 28.41 5.23
CA ILE A 51 -10.88 27.90 3.87
C ILE A 51 -9.52 27.19 3.82
N GLU A 52 -8.47 27.77 4.41
CA GLU A 52 -7.14 27.14 4.50
C GLU A 52 -7.17 25.83 5.28
N VAL A 53 -7.89 25.79 6.40
CA VAL A 53 -8.09 24.58 7.21
C VAL A 53 -8.79 23.49 6.40
N HIS A 54 -9.85 23.85 5.67
CA HIS A 54 -10.58 22.91 4.80
C HIS A 54 -9.73 22.39 3.64
N ALA A 55 -8.97 23.27 2.98
CA ALA A 55 -8.05 22.88 1.91
C ALA A 55 -6.97 21.92 2.42
N THR A 56 -6.39 22.19 3.60
CA THR A 56 -5.38 21.32 4.21
C THR A 56 -5.98 19.96 4.60
N ALA A 57 -7.22 19.92 5.09
CA ALA A 57 -7.92 18.67 5.38
C ALA A 57 -8.17 17.83 4.12
N MET A 58 -8.49 18.47 2.99
CA MET A 58 -8.63 17.80 1.70
C MET A 58 -7.31 17.20 1.21
N ILE A 59 -6.20 17.95 1.32
CA ILE A 59 -4.86 17.44 0.95
C ILE A 59 -4.54 16.17 1.74
N ARG A 60 -4.76 16.19 3.07
CA ARG A 60 -4.53 15.01 3.93
C ARG A 60 -5.38 13.81 3.51
N ALA A 61 -6.66 14.01 3.21
CA ALA A 61 -7.54 12.93 2.74
C ALA A 61 -7.07 12.35 1.39
N ALA A 62 -6.59 13.20 0.47
CA ALA A 62 -6.02 12.74 -0.80
C ALA A 62 -4.70 11.97 -0.61
N GLU A 63 -3.83 12.43 0.28
CA GLU A 63 -2.59 11.74 0.66
C GLU A 63 -2.89 10.37 1.30
N ASP A 64 -3.94 10.28 2.12
CA ASP A 64 -4.35 9.03 2.75
C ASP A 64 -4.83 8.00 1.72
N LEU A 65 -5.63 8.43 0.74
CA LEU A 65 -6.02 7.60 -0.41
C LEU A 65 -4.81 7.15 -1.24
N LEU A 66 -3.84 8.04 -1.48
CA LEU A 66 -2.60 7.69 -2.19
C LEU A 66 -1.78 6.66 -1.41
N ALA A 67 -1.63 6.85 -0.09
CA ALA A 67 -0.96 5.90 0.78
C ALA A 67 -1.67 4.53 0.77
N LEU A 68 -3.00 4.53 0.86
CA LEU A 68 -3.82 3.31 0.78
C LEU A 68 -3.61 2.58 -0.55
N THR A 69 -3.68 3.29 -1.68
CA THR A 69 -3.46 2.65 -2.99
C THR A 69 -2.04 2.10 -3.15
N ARG A 70 -1.03 2.75 -2.56
CA ARG A 70 0.34 2.22 -2.49
C ARG A 70 0.34 0.91 -1.71
N SER A 71 -0.21 0.89 -0.50
CA SER A 71 -0.25 -0.31 0.34
C SER A 71 -1.02 -1.47 -0.32
N LEU A 72 -2.11 -1.20 -1.04
CA LEU A 72 -2.83 -2.22 -1.80
C LEU A 72 -1.99 -2.78 -2.97
N LYS A 73 -1.28 -1.91 -3.70
CA LYS A 73 -0.37 -2.33 -4.77
C LYS A 73 0.81 -3.13 -4.23
N GLU A 74 1.41 -2.70 -3.12
CA GLU A 74 2.48 -3.42 -2.44
C GLU A 74 2.02 -4.81 -2.00
N ALA A 75 0.85 -4.90 -1.36
CA ALA A 75 0.26 -6.19 -0.96
C ALA A 75 -0.02 -7.11 -2.15
N TRP A 76 -0.40 -6.55 -3.30
CA TRP A 76 -0.64 -7.32 -4.52
C TRP A 76 0.67 -7.78 -5.19
N LEU A 77 1.67 -6.90 -5.30
CA LEU A 77 2.95 -7.19 -5.97
C LEU A 77 3.84 -8.12 -5.15
N PHE A 78 3.88 -7.94 -3.83
CA PHE A 78 4.77 -8.68 -2.94
C PHE A 78 4.08 -9.86 -2.24
N GLY A 79 2.75 -9.98 -2.37
CA GLY A 79 1.96 -10.96 -1.64
C GLY A 79 2.17 -10.87 -0.12
N GLN A 80 1.91 -11.96 0.60
CA GLN A 80 2.67 -12.20 1.84
C GLN A 80 4.13 -12.39 1.43
N LEU A 81 5.07 -11.67 2.06
CA LEU A 81 6.52 -11.89 1.91
C LEU A 81 6.85 -13.34 2.31
N GLY A 82 6.70 -14.29 1.38
CA GLY A 82 6.63 -15.70 1.71
C GLY A 82 6.48 -16.60 0.49
N THR A 83 7.58 -17.29 0.19
CA THR A 83 7.70 -18.62 -0.44
C THR A 83 7.99 -18.79 -1.94
N THR A 84 8.03 -17.77 -2.81
CA THR A 84 8.22 -18.05 -4.26
C THR A 84 9.46 -17.46 -4.95
N VAL A 85 10.35 -16.76 -4.24
CA VAL A 85 11.64 -16.36 -4.86
C VAL A 85 12.68 -17.49 -4.81
N ASN A 86 12.57 -18.42 -3.88
CA ASN A 86 13.42 -19.62 -3.80
C ASN A 86 12.60 -20.81 -3.28
N ALA A 87 11.59 -21.26 -4.02
CA ALA A 87 11.13 -22.62 -3.80
C ALA A 87 12.30 -23.54 -4.19
N GLU A 88 13.10 -23.98 -3.22
CA GLU A 88 14.05 -25.07 -3.42
C GLU A 88 13.32 -26.16 -4.20
N ARG A 89 13.76 -26.44 -5.42
CA ARG A 89 13.19 -27.58 -6.16
C ARG A 89 13.43 -28.80 -5.27
N PRO A 90 12.38 -29.53 -4.86
CA PRO A 90 12.56 -30.73 -4.06
C PRO A 90 13.47 -31.67 -4.86
N GLY A 91 14.64 -32.00 -4.29
CA GLY A 91 15.69 -32.79 -4.96
C GLY A 91 16.94 -32.02 -5.38
N THR A 92 17.02 -30.70 -5.17
CA THR A 92 18.26 -29.94 -5.45
C THR A 92 19.46 -30.50 -4.66
N ASP A 93 19.26 -30.78 -3.37
CA ASP A 93 20.27 -31.41 -2.51
C ASP A 93 20.58 -32.86 -2.90
N ALA A 94 19.60 -33.61 -3.38
CA ALA A 94 19.78 -34.98 -3.85
C ALA A 94 20.63 -35.00 -5.13
N ASN A 95 20.30 -34.14 -6.10
CA ASN A 95 21.05 -33.98 -7.33
C ASN A 95 22.48 -33.49 -7.08
N ALA A 96 22.67 -32.56 -6.13
CA ALA A 96 24.00 -32.09 -5.74
C ALA A 96 24.88 -33.22 -5.19
N LYS A 97 24.32 -34.14 -4.39
CA LYS A 97 25.04 -35.31 -3.87
C LYS A 97 25.39 -36.30 -4.98
N GLU A 98 24.48 -36.56 -5.91
CA GLU A 98 24.72 -37.47 -7.04
C GLU A 98 25.84 -36.95 -7.94
N VAL A 99 25.81 -35.67 -8.32
CA VAL A 99 26.87 -35.02 -9.11
C VAL A 99 28.21 -35.07 -8.39
N SER A 100 28.23 -34.83 -7.07
CA SER A 100 29.44 -34.90 -6.26
C SER A 100 30.07 -36.31 -6.27
N GLN A 101 29.25 -37.35 -6.12
CA GLN A 101 29.72 -38.75 -6.18
C GLN A 101 30.25 -39.13 -7.57
N ALA A 102 29.57 -38.70 -8.63
CA ALA A 102 30.00 -38.92 -10.00
C ALA A 102 31.35 -38.24 -10.29
N LEU A 103 31.56 -37.01 -9.81
CA LEU A 103 32.82 -36.29 -9.92
C LEU A 103 33.96 -36.99 -9.18
N LEU A 104 33.71 -37.49 -7.97
CA LEU A 104 34.71 -38.25 -7.21
C LEU A 104 35.09 -39.56 -7.90
N ALA A 105 34.11 -40.27 -8.49
CA ALA A 105 34.38 -41.48 -9.24
C ALA A 105 35.21 -41.20 -10.51
N TRP A 106 34.90 -40.12 -11.23
CA TRP A 106 35.68 -39.68 -12.38
C TRP A 106 37.12 -39.32 -12.00
N TYR A 107 37.30 -38.53 -10.93
CA TYR A 107 38.62 -38.14 -10.45
C TYR A 107 39.48 -39.35 -10.07
N LYS A 108 38.91 -40.32 -9.35
CA LYS A 108 39.64 -41.56 -9.01
C LYS A 108 40.08 -42.34 -10.25
N LYS A 109 39.23 -42.38 -11.28
CA LYS A 109 39.54 -43.04 -12.56
C LYS A 109 40.63 -42.31 -13.34
N SER A 110 40.62 -40.97 -13.35
CA SER A 110 41.61 -40.18 -14.09
C SER A 110 42.96 -40.09 -13.40
N VAL A 111 43.02 -40.25 -12.07
CA VAL A 111 44.26 -40.26 -11.28
C VAL A 111 44.89 -41.66 -11.20
N SER A 112 44.12 -42.73 -11.42
CA SER A 112 44.62 -44.11 -11.44
C SER A 112 45.13 -44.57 -12.81
N THR A 113 45.27 -43.67 -13.79
CA THR A 113 45.84 -43.93 -15.11
C THR A 113 47.13 -43.11 -15.24
#